data_AF-A0A0U3DUE3-F1
#
_entry.id   AF-A0A0U3DUE3-F1
#
_cell.length_a   1.000
_cell.length_b   1.000
_cell.length_c   1.000
_cell.angle_alpha   90.00
_cell.angle_beta   90.00
_cell.angle_gamma   90.00
#
_symmetry.space_group_name_H-M   'P 1'
#
loop_
_entity.id
_entity.type
_entity.pdbx_description
1 polymer ?
#
loop_
_entity_poly.entity_id
_entity_poly.type
_entity_poly.pdbx_seq_one_letter_code
_entity_poly.pdbx_strand_id
1 'polypeptide(L)'
;MANFTYQRFQAFFNHSLFIIFATPLTYLFVGTLYAAQITRVHFLPFFLLYCFILLNQFLEKFLERWIKKTSRHSTIFLLIFELLNLSLVVYFTFSLHYLIGMLLLFYSLLVHGQFYLIKIGLAWFSIAMQAVFKGAIMTYISFSIQVLFIPNTLFLWSIPLVLLALFVELGKYQTSLKPLVSVTTNELFTDRTTYLALNSVLVLLYFSSFLMLWPSFSYFTCLLLLSMPAAWTAIQSYDPTKAVKKNTNTLKQLSLYSLLYLFLFACIISTRFFIH
;
A
#
# COMPACT_ATOMS: atom_id res chain seq x y z
N MET A 1 -22.13 24.39 -15.55
CA MET A 1 -20.72 24.58 -15.12
C MET A 1 -20.25 23.54 -14.11
N ALA A 2 -21.03 23.17 -13.08
CA ALA A 2 -20.65 22.16 -12.08
C ALA A 2 -20.30 20.76 -12.65
N ASN A 3 -20.95 20.31 -13.72
CA ASN A 3 -20.65 19.02 -14.34
C ASN A 3 -19.27 18.97 -15.03
N PHE A 4 -18.76 20.11 -15.52
CA PHE A 4 -17.48 20.17 -16.22
C PHE A 4 -16.29 20.14 -15.24
N THR A 5 -16.42 20.85 -14.12
CA THR A 5 -15.44 20.78 -13.03
C THR A 5 -15.43 19.40 -12.39
N TYR A 6 -16.60 18.80 -12.14
CA TYR A 6 -16.70 17.43 -11.61
C TYR A 6 -16.01 16.40 -12.52
N GLN A 7 -16.25 16.44 -13.84
CA GLN A 7 -15.61 15.53 -14.79
C GLN A 7 -14.09 15.71 -14.85
N ARG A 8 -13.58 16.95 -14.79
CA ARG A 8 -12.13 17.22 -14.75
C ARG A 8 -11.48 16.72 -13.46
N PHE A 9 -12.12 16.95 -12.31
CA PHE A 9 -11.64 16.43 -11.03
C PHE A 9 -11.60 14.90 -11.02
N GLN A 10 -12.68 14.26 -11.50
CA GLN A 10 -12.74 12.81 -11.62
C GLN A 10 -11.66 12.28 -12.57
N ALA A 11 -11.41 12.96 -13.69
CA ALA A 11 -10.35 12.59 -14.63
C ALA A 11 -8.94 12.70 -14.02
N PHE A 12 -8.68 13.72 -13.20
CA PHE A 12 -7.40 13.92 -12.52
C PHE A 12 -7.11 12.81 -11.50
N PHE A 13 -8.04 12.53 -10.58
CA PHE A 13 -7.85 11.47 -9.57
C PHE A 13 -7.78 10.06 -10.18
N ASN A 14 -8.42 9.85 -11.34
CA ASN A 14 -8.36 8.59 -12.08
C ASN A 14 -7.12 8.46 -13.00
N HIS A 15 -6.26 9.47 -13.04
CA HIS A 15 -5.07 9.47 -13.88
C HIS A 15 -4.01 8.52 -13.31
N SER A 16 -3.46 7.64 -14.15
CA SER A 16 -2.54 6.58 -13.70
C SER A 16 -1.27 7.12 -13.06
N LEU A 17 -0.76 8.28 -13.53
CA LEU A 17 0.41 8.93 -12.90
C LEU A 17 0.09 9.44 -11.49
N PHE A 18 -1.09 10.03 -11.29
CA PHE A 18 -1.49 10.53 -9.97
C PHE A 18 -1.47 9.39 -8.95
N ILE A 19 -2.09 8.26 -9.29
CA ILE A 19 -2.12 7.07 -8.42
C ILE A 19 -0.69 6.60 -8.10
N ILE A 20 0.19 6.53 -9.10
CA ILE A 20 1.59 6.10 -8.89
C ILE A 20 2.32 7.02 -7.90
N PHE A 21 2.19 8.33 -8.02
CA PHE A 21 2.89 9.26 -7.13
C PHE A 21 2.21 9.39 -5.75
N ALA A 22 0.90 9.20 -5.68
CA ALA A 22 0.13 9.31 -4.46
C ALA A 22 0.27 8.07 -3.56
N THR A 23 0.38 6.87 -4.13
CA THR A 23 0.45 5.62 -3.33
C THR A 23 1.62 5.61 -2.33
N PRO A 24 2.89 5.91 -2.71
CA PRO A 24 3.98 5.97 -1.76
C PRO A 24 3.74 6.97 -0.62
N LEU A 25 3.15 8.12 -0.94
CA LEU A 25 2.77 9.14 0.04
C LEU A 25 1.82 8.56 1.08
N THR A 26 0.83 7.76 0.68
CA THR A 26 -0.15 7.21 1.63
C THR A 26 0.45 6.26 2.67
N TYR A 27 1.47 5.47 2.30
CA TYR A 27 2.15 4.58 3.24
C TYR A 27 3.00 5.34 4.26
N LEU A 28 3.53 6.50 3.86
CA LEU A 28 4.33 7.34 4.74
C LEU A 28 3.49 8.25 5.61
N PHE A 29 2.32 8.66 5.13
CA PHE A 29 1.55 9.76 5.70
C PHE A 29 1.16 9.52 7.16
N VAL A 30 0.70 8.32 7.50
CA VAL A 30 0.24 7.99 8.87
C VAL A 30 1.37 8.09 9.88
N GLY A 31 2.52 7.44 9.61
CA GLY A 31 3.66 7.45 10.53
C GLY A 31 4.26 8.85 10.71
N THR A 32 4.40 9.59 9.60
CA THR A 32 4.94 10.96 9.64
C THR A 32 3.99 11.92 10.35
N LEU A 33 2.66 11.85 10.11
CA LEU A 33 1.69 12.71 10.79
C LEU A 33 1.67 12.47 12.30
N TYR A 34 1.77 11.21 12.71
CA TYR A 34 1.83 10.91 14.13
C TYR A 34 3.14 11.39 14.76
N ALA A 35 4.27 11.24 14.07
CA ALA A 35 5.54 11.80 14.53
C ALA A 35 5.53 13.34 14.59
N ALA A 36 4.82 14.00 13.68
CA ALA A 36 4.67 15.45 13.65
C ALA A 36 3.95 16.00 14.89
N GLN A 37 3.21 15.16 15.63
CA GLN A 37 2.61 15.53 16.93
C GLN A 37 3.65 15.64 18.04
N ILE A 38 4.84 15.03 17.85
CA ILE A 38 5.88 14.91 18.87
C ILE A 38 7.10 15.77 18.50
N THR A 39 7.43 15.89 17.22
CA THR A 39 8.62 16.60 16.75
C THR A 39 8.37 17.35 15.43
N ARG A 40 9.32 18.22 15.05
CA ARG A 40 9.33 18.85 13.74
C ARG A 40 9.71 17.82 12.67
N VAL A 41 9.02 17.87 11.54
CA VAL A 41 9.25 16.93 10.43
C VAL A 41 10.61 17.20 9.78
N HIS A 42 11.48 16.20 9.81
CA HIS A 42 12.71 16.12 9.04
C HIS A 42 12.38 15.79 7.58
N PHE A 43 12.34 16.83 6.75
CA PHE A 43 11.93 16.73 5.34
C PHE A 43 12.86 15.86 4.49
N LEU A 44 14.19 15.98 4.67
CA LEU A 44 15.15 15.25 3.82
C LEU A 44 15.04 13.72 3.98
N PRO A 45 15.08 13.13 5.21
CA PRO A 45 14.84 11.69 5.39
C PRO A 45 13.47 11.25 4.88
N PHE A 46 12.43 12.06 5.08
CA PHE A 46 11.09 11.78 4.56
C PHE A 46 11.07 11.71 3.03
N PHE A 47 11.67 12.69 2.36
CA PHE A 47 11.75 12.75 0.91
C PHE A 47 12.56 11.58 0.33
N LEU A 48 13.69 11.23 0.95
CA LEU A 48 14.50 10.09 0.51
C LEU A 48 13.77 8.76 0.70
N LEU A 49 12.96 8.62 1.76
CA LEU A 49 12.14 7.42 1.98
C LEU A 49 10.99 7.35 0.96
N TYR A 50 10.39 8.50 0.62
CA TYR A 50 9.43 8.59 -0.47
C TYR A 50 10.04 8.14 -1.80
N CYS A 51 11.24 8.63 -2.14
CA CYS A 51 11.97 8.20 -3.32
C CYS A 51 12.25 6.69 -3.29
N PHE A 52 12.65 6.13 -2.14
CA PHE A 52 12.87 4.69 -2.00
C PHE A 52 11.61 3.88 -2.33
N ILE A 53 10.45 4.22 -1.77
CA ILE A 53 9.20 3.49 -2.05
C ILE A 53 8.80 3.65 -3.53
N LEU A 54 8.96 4.85 -4.08
CA LEU A 54 8.67 5.12 -5.48
C LEU A 54 9.58 4.30 -6.42
N LEU A 55 10.88 4.20 -6.13
CA LEU A 55 11.82 3.36 -6.88
C LEU A 55 11.43 1.89 -6.81
N ASN A 56 11.06 1.36 -5.63
CA ASN A 56 10.59 -0.02 -5.49
C ASN A 56 9.29 -0.28 -6.27
N GLN A 57 8.37 0.70 -6.33
CA GLN A 57 7.16 0.58 -7.14
C GLN A 57 7.47 0.55 -8.64
N PHE A 58 8.48 1.30 -9.09
CA PHE A 58 8.96 1.21 -10.47
C PHE A 58 9.66 -0.11 -10.74
N LEU A 59 10.55 -0.56 -9.85
CA LEU A 59 11.22 -1.86 -9.94
C LEU A 59 10.22 -2.99 -10.07
N GLU A 60 9.18 -3.00 -9.25
CA GLU A 60 8.10 -3.98 -9.32
C GLU A 60 7.46 -4.05 -10.71
N LYS A 61 7.14 -2.90 -11.31
CA LYS A 61 6.55 -2.84 -12.66
C LYS A 61 7.53 -3.23 -13.76
N PHE A 62 8.80 -2.87 -13.62
CA PHE A 62 9.84 -3.27 -14.56
C PHE A 62 10.07 -4.78 -14.50
N LEU A 63 10.13 -5.38 -13.31
CA LEU A 63 10.22 -6.82 -13.10
C LEU A 63 9.04 -7.55 -13.73
N GLU A 64 7.81 -7.09 -13.51
CA GLU A 64 6.61 -7.68 -14.13
C GLU A 64 6.71 -7.70 -15.67
N ARG A 65 7.20 -6.62 -16.27
CA ARG A 65 7.41 -6.53 -17.72
C ARG A 65 8.59 -7.39 -18.19
N TRP A 66 9.66 -7.43 -17.42
CA TRP A 66 10.88 -8.16 -17.73
C TRP A 66 10.61 -9.67 -17.76
N ILE A 67 9.82 -10.19 -16.81
CA ILE A 67 9.36 -11.58 -16.79
C ILE A 67 8.54 -11.93 -18.06
N LYS A 68 7.72 -10.99 -18.55
CA LYS A 68 6.93 -11.19 -19.78
C LYS A 68 7.79 -11.13 -21.04
N LYS A 69 8.77 -10.21 -21.10
CA LYS A 69 9.63 -9.99 -22.26
C LYS A 69 10.95 -9.35 -21.86
N THR A 70 12.02 -10.14 -21.89
CA THR A 70 13.38 -9.66 -21.64
C THR A 70 13.85 -8.80 -22.82
N SER A 71 14.34 -7.59 -22.51
CA SER A 71 15.01 -6.72 -23.49
C SER A 71 16.22 -6.05 -22.86
N ARG A 72 17.27 -5.83 -23.66
CA ARG A 72 18.54 -5.24 -23.17
C ARG A 72 18.35 -3.89 -22.50
N HIS A 73 17.50 -3.02 -23.06
CA HIS A 73 17.18 -1.72 -22.46
C HIS A 73 16.47 -1.87 -21.10
N SER A 74 15.52 -2.81 -20.97
CA SER A 74 14.84 -3.09 -19.70
C SER A 74 15.83 -3.50 -18.60
N THR A 75 16.83 -4.33 -18.95
CA THR A 75 17.86 -4.76 -18.01
C THR A 75 18.75 -3.61 -17.51
N ILE A 76 19.15 -2.68 -18.40
CA ILE A 76 19.97 -1.53 -18.00
C ILE A 76 19.20 -0.61 -17.04
N PHE A 77 17.95 -0.28 -17.37
CA PHE A 77 17.12 0.53 -16.49
C PHE A 77 16.94 -0.14 -15.13
N LEU A 78 16.63 -1.44 -15.12
CA LEU A 78 16.48 -2.21 -13.88
C LEU A 78 17.74 -2.12 -13.00
N LEU A 79 18.94 -2.29 -13.57
CA LEU A 79 20.20 -2.19 -12.84
C LEU A 79 20.44 -0.78 -12.25
N ILE A 80 20.12 0.27 -13.02
CA ILE A 80 20.19 1.65 -12.52
C ILE A 80 19.23 1.86 -11.34
N PHE A 81 17.98 1.40 -11.47
CA PHE A 81 16.98 1.50 -10.40
C PHE A 81 17.39 0.71 -9.15
N GLU A 82 17.99 -0.48 -9.31
CA GLU A 82 18.52 -1.28 -8.20
C GLU A 82 19.69 -0.60 -7.49
N LEU A 83 20.66 -0.05 -8.24
CA LEU A 83 21.78 0.70 -7.66
C LEU A 83 21.30 1.92 -6.87
N LEU A 84 20.34 2.67 -7.41
CA LEU A 84 19.73 3.79 -6.69
C LEU A 84 19.01 3.31 -5.43
N ASN A 85 18.24 2.22 -5.52
CA ASN A 85 17.53 1.64 -4.38
C ASN A 85 18.50 1.23 -3.27
N LEU A 86 19.59 0.54 -3.63
CA LEU A 86 20.63 0.09 -2.70
C LEU A 86 21.39 1.28 -2.08
N SER A 87 21.66 2.33 -2.85
CA SER A 87 22.27 3.56 -2.32
C SER A 87 21.41 4.23 -1.24
N LEU A 88 20.08 4.21 -1.39
CA LEU A 88 19.15 4.71 -0.36
C LEU A 88 19.13 3.81 0.88
N VAL A 89 19.16 2.48 0.70
CA VAL A 89 19.29 1.54 1.83
C VAL A 89 20.56 1.82 2.63
N VAL A 90 21.69 1.98 1.93
CA VAL A 90 22.98 2.33 2.53
C VAL A 90 22.89 3.65 3.28
N TYR A 91 22.30 4.69 2.67
CA TYR A 91 22.07 5.97 3.32
C TYR A 91 21.29 5.83 4.64
N PHE A 92 20.16 5.12 4.64
CA PHE A 92 19.33 4.94 5.84
C PHE A 92 20.02 4.08 6.92
N THR A 93 20.84 3.11 6.50
CA THR A 93 21.62 2.26 7.40
C THR A 93 22.61 3.08 8.20
N PHE A 94 23.36 3.96 7.53
CA PHE A 94 24.41 4.76 8.16
C PHE A 94 23.91 6.05 8.80
N SER A 95 22.86 6.67 8.25
CA SER A 95 22.39 7.99 8.71
C SER A 95 21.37 7.92 9.85
N LEU A 96 20.64 6.80 9.99
CA LEU A 96 19.61 6.66 11.02
C LEU A 96 19.87 5.46 11.94
N HIS A 97 19.68 4.25 11.42
CA HIS A 97 19.82 3.03 12.22
C HIS A 97 19.95 1.79 11.34
N TYR A 98 20.81 0.85 11.74
CA TYR A 98 21.05 -0.39 10.98
C TYR A 98 19.77 -1.20 10.76
N LEU A 99 18.88 -1.23 11.77
CA LEU A 99 17.60 -1.95 11.70
C LEU A 99 16.69 -1.40 10.59
N ILE A 100 16.64 -0.07 10.41
CA ILE A 100 15.87 0.55 9.32
C ILE A 100 16.45 0.11 7.98
N GLY A 101 17.78 0.16 7.85
CA GLY A 101 18.50 -0.36 6.69
C GLY A 101 18.14 -1.81 6.35
N MET A 102 18.19 -2.71 7.34
CA MET A 102 17.82 -4.12 7.15
C MET A 102 16.36 -4.30 6.74
N LEU A 103 15.43 -3.55 7.34
CA LEU A 103 14.01 -3.62 6.97
C LEU A 103 13.79 -3.12 5.53
N LEU A 104 14.45 -2.05 5.10
CA LEU A 104 14.38 -1.58 3.71
C LEU A 104 15.00 -2.59 2.74
N LEU A 105 16.11 -3.23 3.12
CA LEU A 105 16.71 -4.30 2.33
C LEU A 105 15.77 -5.50 2.19
N PHE A 106 15.16 -5.95 3.28
CA PHE A 106 14.15 -7.02 3.24
C PHE A 106 12.95 -6.64 2.37
N TYR A 107 12.49 -5.39 2.43
CA TYR A 107 11.42 -4.91 1.55
C TYR A 107 11.82 -5.00 0.08
N SER A 108 13.02 -4.56 -0.29
CA SER A 108 13.53 -4.68 -1.66
C SER A 108 13.59 -6.14 -2.09
N LEU A 109 14.17 -7.02 -1.27
CA LEU A 109 14.24 -8.46 -1.56
C LEU A 109 12.86 -9.08 -1.75
N LEU A 110 11.88 -8.66 -0.96
CA LEU A 110 10.50 -9.11 -1.07
C LEU A 110 9.87 -8.67 -2.40
N VAL A 111 10.11 -7.44 -2.85
CA VAL A 111 9.66 -6.95 -4.17
C VAL A 111 10.24 -7.79 -5.32
N HIS A 112 11.49 -8.23 -5.22
CA HIS A 112 12.11 -9.13 -6.21
C HIS A 112 11.60 -10.57 -6.08
N GLY A 113 11.53 -11.09 -4.86
CA GLY A 113 11.19 -12.47 -4.54
C GLY A 113 9.72 -12.82 -4.74
N GLN A 114 8.82 -11.84 -4.77
CA GLN A 114 7.38 -12.08 -4.86
C GLN A 114 6.99 -12.97 -6.06
N PHE A 115 7.59 -12.76 -7.23
CA PHE A 115 7.25 -13.49 -8.45
C PHE A 115 7.70 -14.94 -8.36
N TYR A 116 8.87 -15.18 -7.76
CA TYR A 116 9.37 -16.52 -7.49
C TYR A 116 8.48 -17.25 -6.47
N LEU A 117 8.14 -16.60 -5.36
CA LEU A 117 7.26 -17.16 -4.32
C LEU A 117 5.89 -17.54 -4.89
N ILE A 118 5.30 -16.70 -5.74
CA ILE A 118 4.03 -17.02 -6.40
C ILE A 118 4.19 -18.21 -7.34
N LYS A 119 5.29 -18.28 -8.11
CA LYS A 119 5.58 -19.40 -9.04
C LYS A 119 5.69 -20.75 -8.34
N ILE A 120 6.24 -20.80 -7.13
CA ILE A 120 6.37 -22.04 -6.33
C ILE A 120 5.13 -22.35 -5.47
N GLY A 121 4.01 -21.64 -5.66
CA GLY A 121 2.76 -21.90 -4.95
C GLY A 121 2.63 -21.20 -3.58
N LEU A 122 3.58 -20.36 -3.18
CA LEU A 122 3.56 -19.58 -1.94
C LEU A 122 2.94 -18.18 -2.11
N ALA A 123 1.88 -18.09 -2.92
CA ALA A 123 1.23 -16.81 -3.24
C ALA A 123 0.67 -16.10 -1.99
N TRP A 124 0.02 -16.84 -1.08
CA TRP A 124 -0.55 -16.29 0.15
C TRP A 124 0.54 -15.66 1.04
N PHE A 125 1.68 -16.35 1.18
CA PHE A 125 2.81 -15.83 1.94
C PHE A 125 3.36 -14.55 1.33
N SER A 126 3.53 -14.50 0.00
CA SER A 126 3.96 -13.29 -0.72
C SER A 126 3.01 -12.11 -0.49
N ILE A 127 1.69 -12.34 -0.62
CA ILE A 127 0.63 -11.33 -0.41
C ILE A 127 0.65 -10.82 1.04
N ALA A 128 0.68 -11.73 2.02
CA ALA A 128 0.67 -11.38 3.43
C ALA A 128 1.92 -10.58 3.83
N MET A 129 3.09 -11.01 3.36
CA MET A 129 4.35 -10.32 3.65
C MET A 129 4.36 -8.92 3.01
N GLN A 130 3.86 -8.76 1.78
CA GLN A 130 3.70 -7.42 1.19
C GLN A 130 2.77 -6.54 2.01
N ALA A 131 1.65 -7.08 2.48
CA ALA A 131 0.70 -6.33 3.29
C ALA A 131 1.31 -5.88 4.63
N VAL A 132 2.04 -6.77 5.31
CA VAL A 132 2.76 -6.43 6.56
C VAL A 132 3.80 -5.34 6.31
N PHE A 133 4.58 -5.45 5.24
CA PHE A 133 5.59 -4.45 4.94
C PHE A 133 4.99 -3.09 4.59
N LYS A 134 3.98 -3.04 3.70
CA LYS A 134 3.36 -1.79 3.26
C LYS A 134 2.50 -1.14 4.35
N GLY A 135 1.78 -1.94 5.14
CA GLY A 135 0.86 -1.45 6.18
C GLY A 135 1.51 -1.16 7.52
N ALA A 136 2.40 -2.04 8.01
CA ALA A 136 3.04 -1.88 9.31
C ALA A 136 4.47 -1.33 9.20
N ILE A 137 5.37 -2.06 8.52
CA ILE A 137 6.81 -1.72 8.53
C ILE A 137 7.07 -0.34 7.94
N MET A 138 6.46 0.03 6.81
CA MET A 138 6.63 1.37 6.22
C MET A 138 6.07 2.47 7.12
N THR A 139 4.96 2.22 7.82
CA THR A 139 4.41 3.14 8.81
C THR A 139 5.37 3.34 9.98
N TYR A 140 5.97 2.25 10.47
CA TYR A 140 6.97 2.30 11.54
C TYR A 140 8.23 3.03 11.10
N ILE A 141 8.78 2.72 9.93
CA ILE A 141 9.97 3.41 9.40
C ILE A 141 9.66 4.90 9.22
N SER A 142 8.51 5.24 8.64
CA SER A 142 8.06 6.62 8.47
C SER A 142 7.99 7.41 9.78
N PHE A 143 7.57 6.76 10.88
CA PHE A 143 7.63 7.34 12.21
C PHE A 143 9.08 7.41 12.74
N SER A 144 9.83 6.31 12.62
CA SER A 144 11.16 6.15 13.19
C SER A 144 12.23 7.05 12.58
N ILE A 145 12.06 7.45 11.30
CA ILE A 145 12.93 8.45 10.68
C ILE A 145 12.77 9.85 11.27
N GLN A 146 11.66 10.09 11.98
CA GLN A 146 11.38 11.36 12.66
C GLN A 146 11.71 11.27 14.15
N VAL A 147 11.36 10.14 14.77
CA VAL A 147 11.46 9.91 16.21
C VAL A 147 12.06 8.53 16.48
N LEU A 148 13.19 8.43 17.16
CA LEU A 148 13.99 7.19 17.29
C LEU A 148 13.39 6.08 18.20
N PHE A 149 12.07 6.09 18.45
CA PHE A 149 11.37 5.00 19.15
C PHE A 149 10.10 4.60 18.39
N ILE A 150 9.40 3.54 18.82
CA ILE A 150 8.09 3.15 18.29
C ILE A 150 7.13 2.97 19.46
N PRO A 151 6.08 3.80 19.61
CA PRO A 151 5.11 3.64 20.67
C PRO A 151 4.13 2.49 20.38
N ASN A 152 3.64 1.83 21.43
CA ASN A 152 2.65 0.74 21.32
C ASN A 152 1.35 1.16 20.63
N THR A 153 0.98 2.44 20.67
CA THR A 153 -0.19 2.95 19.95
C THR A 153 -0.04 2.80 18.44
N LEU A 154 1.15 3.05 17.89
CA LEU A 154 1.43 2.87 16.48
C LEU A 154 1.34 1.39 16.08
N PHE A 155 1.71 0.48 16.98
CA PHE A 155 1.54 -0.95 16.77
C PHE A 155 0.07 -1.34 16.60
N LEU A 156 -0.82 -0.87 17.48
CA LEU A 156 -2.26 -1.13 17.37
C LEU A 156 -2.86 -0.52 16.09
N TRP A 157 -2.44 0.70 15.73
CA TRP A 157 -2.90 1.37 14.51
C TRP A 157 -2.39 0.70 13.24
N SER A 158 -1.30 -0.06 13.30
CA SER A 158 -0.79 -0.81 12.15
C SER A 158 -1.73 -1.94 11.72
N ILE A 159 -2.54 -2.50 12.63
CA ILE A 159 -3.44 -3.62 12.34
C ILE A 159 -4.42 -3.29 11.21
N PRO A 160 -5.23 -2.22 11.29
CA PRO A 160 -6.10 -1.83 10.18
C PRO A 160 -5.32 -1.44 8.93
N LEU A 161 -4.12 -0.86 9.05
CA LEU A 161 -3.29 -0.53 7.88
C LEU A 161 -2.78 -1.77 7.14
N VAL A 162 -2.41 -2.83 7.88
CA VAL A 162 -2.04 -4.13 7.30
C VAL A 162 -3.24 -4.78 6.64
N LEU A 163 -4.43 -4.72 7.25
CA LEU A 163 -5.65 -5.26 6.64
C LEU A 163 -6.02 -4.50 5.35
N LEU A 164 -5.86 -3.18 5.32
CA LEU A 164 -6.04 -2.39 4.10
C LEU A 164 -5.04 -2.78 3.02
N ALA A 165 -3.76 -2.92 3.39
CA ALA A 165 -2.72 -3.36 2.46
C ALA A 165 -3.01 -4.79 1.94
N LEU A 166 -3.50 -5.68 2.78
CA LEU A 166 -3.89 -7.04 2.41
C LEU A 166 -5.07 -7.06 1.44
N PHE A 167 -6.07 -6.20 1.66
CA PHE A 167 -7.18 -5.99 0.73
C PHE A 167 -6.66 -5.56 -0.65
N VAL A 168 -5.70 -4.63 -0.68
CA VAL A 168 -5.08 -4.12 -1.91
C VAL A 168 -4.29 -5.21 -2.65
N GLU A 169 -3.45 -5.95 -1.94
CA GLU A 169 -2.60 -6.99 -2.54
C GLU A 169 -3.41 -8.18 -3.06
N LEU A 170 -4.49 -8.58 -2.37
CA LEU A 170 -5.41 -9.61 -2.87
C LEU A 170 -6.06 -9.19 -4.20
N GLY A 171 -6.53 -7.95 -4.30
CA GLY A 171 -7.12 -7.44 -5.55
C GLY A 171 -6.09 -7.35 -6.69
N LYS A 172 -4.85 -6.95 -6.37
CA LYS A 172 -3.74 -6.93 -7.34
C LYS A 172 -3.36 -8.32 -7.82
N TYR A 173 -3.30 -9.28 -6.89
CA TYR A 173 -3.02 -10.67 -7.23
C TYR A 173 -4.03 -11.20 -8.25
N GLN A 174 -5.32 -11.03 -7.99
CA GLN A 174 -6.40 -11.51 -8.86
C GLN A 174 -6.35 -10.88 -10.28
N THR A 175 -6.04 -9.60 -10.38
CA THR A 175 -6.15 -8.83 -11.65
C THR A 175 -4.88 -8.82 -12.49
N SER A 176 -3.70 -8.87 -11.86
CA SER A 176 -2.42 -8.65 -12.55
C SER A 176 -1.46 -9.83 -12.44
N LEU A 177 -1.42 -10.52 -11.29
CA LEU A 177 -0.41 -11.56 -11.01
C LEU A 177 -0.91 -12.98 -11.30
N LYS A 178 -2.18 -13.29 -11.03
CA LYS A 178 -2.81 -14.59 -11.37
C LYS A 178 -2.60 -14.99 -12.85
N PRO A 179 -2.87 -14.12 -13.85
CA PRO A 179 -2.68 -14.49 -15.26
C PRO A 179 -1.20 -14.65 -15.66
N LEU A 180 -0.25 -14.24 -14.82
CA LEU A 180 1.18 -14.41 -15.08
C LEU A 180 1.73 -15.78 -14.68
N VAL A 181 1.02 -16.50 -13.81
CA VAL A 181 1.54 -17.71 -13.14
C VAL A 181 0.64 -18.94 -13.38
N SER A 182 -0.47 -18.79 -14.10
CA SER A 182 -1.50 -19.82 -14.35
C SER A 182 -1.07 -21.00 -15.24
N VAL A 183 0.23 -21.29 -15.36
CA VAL A 183 0.75 -22.39 -16.19
C VAL A 183 1.12 -23.62 -15.34
N THR A 184 1.23 -23.52 -14.00
CA THR A 184 1.97 -24.56 -13.25
C THR A 184 1.43 -25.03 -11.90
N THR A 185 0.34 -24.51 -11.32
CA THR A 185 -0.05 -24.89 -9.94
C THR A 185 -1.56 -25.01 -9.72
N ASN A 186 -1.96 -25.94 -8.84
CA ASN A 186 -3.31 -26.05 -8.27
C ASN A 186 -3.79 -24.67 -7.78
N GLU A 187 -4.87 -24.15 -8.36
CA GLU A 187 -5.37 -22.81 -8.04
C GLU A 187 -5.92 -22.77 -6.60
N LEU A 188 -5.16 -22.19 -5.66
CA LEU A 188 -5.62 -21.91 -4.29
C LEU A 188 -6.79 -20.92 -4.24
N PHE A 189 -6.98 -20.11 -5.29
CA PHE A 189 -7.97 -19.04 -5.33
C PHE A 189 -8.82 -19.10 -6.60
N THR A 190 -10.07 -19.52 -6.44
CA THR A 190 -11.12 -19.34 -7.44
C THR A 190 -11.70 -17.94 -7.30
N ASP A 191 -12.32 -17.41 -8.37
CA ASP A 191 -12.86 -16.05 -8.35
C ASP A 191 -13.89 -15.84 -7.23
N ARG A 192 -14.66 -16.89 -6.91
CA ARG A 192 -15.60 -16.90 -5.79
C ARG A 192 -14.90 -16.87 -4.43
N THR A 193 -13.84 -17.66 -4.23
CA THR A 193 -13.11 -17.66 -2.94
C THR A 193 -12.35 -16.35 -2.73
N THR A 194 -11.80 -15.73 -3.78
CA THR A 194 -11.19 -14.40 -3.71
C THR A 194 -12.22 -13.33 -3.35
N TYR A 195 -13.39 -13.34 -3.98
CA TYR A 195 -14.48 -12.41 -3.67
C TYR A 195 -14.92 -12.50 -2.20
N LEU A 196 -15.07 -13.72 -1.67
CA LEU A 196 -15.39 -13.95 -0.26
C LEU A 196 -14.26 -13.46 0.65
N ALA A 197 -12.99 -13.75 0.31
CA ALA A 197 -11.84 -13.29 1.09
C ALA A 197 -11.77 -11.75 1.15
N LEU A 198 -11.97 -11.06 0.02
CA LEU A 198 -12.00 -9.60 -0.04
C LEU A 198 -13.09 -9.01 0.86
N ASN A 199 -14.30 -9.58 0.85
CA ASN A 199 -15.39 -9.17 1.74
C ASN A 199 -15.02 -9.38 3.22
N SER A 200 -14.51 -10.56 3.57
CA SER A 200 -14.09 -10.86 4.95
C SER A 200 -13.01 -9.90 5.43
N VAL A 201 -12.01 -9.62 4.61
CA VAL A 201 -10.94 -8.66 4.93
C VAL A 201 -11.50 -7.25 5.08
N LEU A 202 -12.47 -6.84 4.26
CA LEU A 202 -13.10 -5.52 4.39
C LEU A 202 -13.87 -5.39 5.70
N VAL A 203 -14.65 -6.41 6.08
CA VAL A 203 -15.37 -6.43 7.36
C VAL A 203 -14.39 -6.35 8.53
N LEU A 204 -13.33 -7.17 8.50
CA LEU A 204 -12.27 -7.16 9.50
C LEU A 204 -11.54 -5.82 9.56
N LEU A 205 -11.30 -5.17 8.41
CA LEU A 205 -10.69 -3.85 8.32
C LEU A 205 -11.52 -2.82 9.10
N TYR A 206 -12.81 -2.66 8.79
CA TYR A 206 -13.64 -1.70 9.51
C TYR A 206 -13.77 -2.05 10.99
N PHE A 207 -14.02 -3.32 11.30
CA PHE A 207 -14.18 -3.77 12.68
C PHE A 207 -12.93 -3.50 13.53
N SER A 208 -11.75 -3.90 13.03
CA SER A 208 -10.48 -3.63 13.71
C SER A 208 -10.19 -2.14 13.81
N SER A 209 -10.53 -1.35 12.79
CA SER A 209 -10.33 0.10 12.83
C SER A 209 -11.15 0.76 13.93
N PHE A 210 -12.41 0.38 14.06
CA PHE A 210 -13.25 0.83 15.16
C PHE A 210 -12.66 0.42 16.50
N LEU A 211 -12.34 -0.87 16.70
CA LEU A 211 -11.80 -1.32 17.98
C LEU A 211 -10.48 -0.65 18.38
N MET A 212 -9.57 -0.45 17.42
CA MET A 212 -8.22 0.07 17.70
C MET A 212 -8.18 1.59 17.82
N LEU A 213 -9.02 2.32 17.08
CA LEU A 213 -9.02 3.80 17.09
C LEU A 213 -10.01 4.38 18.10
N TRP A 214 -11.12 3.69 18.39
CA TRP A 214 -12.17 4.20 19.28
C TRP A 214 -11.66 4.67 20.65
N PRO A 215 -10.78 3.93 21.35
CA PRO A 215 -10.28 4.39 22.65
C PRO A 215 -9.50 5.70 22.58
N SER A 216 -8.88 6.00 21.44
CA SER A 216 -8.05 7.21 21.25
C SER A 216 -8.81 8.38 20.65
N PHE A 217 -9.79 8.12 19.78
CA PHE A 217 -10.42 9.15 18.93
C PHE A 217 -11.95 9.19 19.04
N SER A 218 -12.57 8.25 19.78
CA SER A 218 -14.02 8.22 20.03
C SER A 218 -14.83 8.40 18.74
N TYR A 219 -15.77 9.35 18.72
CA TYR A 219 -16.67 9.65 17.60
C TYR A 219 -15.97 10.03 16.31
N PHE A 220 -14.74 10.56 16.33
CA PHE A 220 -14.01 10.85 15.11
C PHE A 220 -13.71 9.58 14.30
N THR A 221 -13.64 8.41 14.95
CA THR A 221 -13.48 7.12 14.28
C THR A 221 -14.59 6.85 13.25
N CYS A 222 -15.79 7.39 13.46
CA CYS A 222 -16.92 7.26 12.54
C CYS A 222 -16.66 7.92 11.18
N LEU A 223 -15.68 8.83 11.06
CA LEU A 223 -15.28 9.40 9.76
C LEU A 223 -14.84 8.32 8.77
N LEU A 224 -14.32 7.18 9.23
CA LEU A 224 -13.96 6.06 8.33
C LEU A 224 -15.16 5.52 7.55
N LEU A 225 -16.39 5.63 8.08
CA LEU A 225 -17.59 5.18 7.38
C LEU A 225 -17.82 5.93 6.07
N LEU A 226 -17.28 7.15 5.92
CA LEU A 226 -17.35 7.91 4.67
C LEU A 226 -16.62 7.22 3.50
N SER A 227 -15.72 6.26 3.79
CA SER A 227 -15.08 5.43 2.77
C SER A 227 -15.88 4.19 2.35
N MET A 228 -16.98 3.87 3.04
CA MET A 228 -17.81 2.69 2.72
C MET A 228 -18.36 2.70 1.29
N PRO A 229 -18.87 3.83 0.74
CA PRO A 229 -19.34 3.84 -0.65
C PRO A 229 -18.24 3.47 -1.64
N ALA A 230 -17.02 3.96 -1.43
CA ALA A 230 -15.87 3.62 -2.27
C ALA A 230 -15.47 2.14 -2.09
N ALA A 231 -15.48 1.62 -0.86
CA ALA A 231 -15.21 0.21 -0.58
C ALA A 231 -16.20 -0.71 -1.29
N TRP A 232 -17.49 -0.36 -1.25
CA TRP A 232 -18.56 -1.10 -1.92
C TRP A 232 -18.35 -1.16 -3.43
N THR A 233 -18.05 -0.02 -4.06
CA THR A 233 -17.76 0.02 -5.50
C THR A 233 -16.52 -0.81 -5.86
N ALA A 234 -15.49 -0.81 -5.00
CA ALA A 234 -14.30 -1.62 -5.21
C ALA A 234 -14.62 -3.12 -5.16
N ILE A 235 -15.40 -3.59 -4.19
CA ILE A 235 -15.79 -5.01 -4.07
C ILE A 235 -16.69 -5.45 -5.23
N GLN A 236 -17.68 -4.63 -5.61
CA GLN A 236 -18.57 -4.96 -6.73
C GLN A 236 -17.82 -5.19 -8.04
N SER A 237 -16.64 -4.58 -8.20
CA SER A 237 -15.80 -4.77 -9.38
C SER A 237 -15.16 -6.18 -9.48
N TYR A 238 -15.17 -6.94 -8.38
CA TYR A 238 -14.69 -8.33 -8.29
C TYR A 238 -15.83 -9.36 -8.22
N ASP A 239 -17.09 -8.94 -8.37
CA ASP A 239 -18.23 -9.84 -8.33
C ASP A 239 -18.17 -10.83 -9.52
N PRO A 240 -18.03 -12.15 -9.26
CA PRO A 240 -17.89 -13.15 -10.33
C PRO A 240 -19.13 -13.25 -11.22
N THR A 241 -20.28 -12.74 -10.77
CA THR A 241 -21.54 -12.75 -11.55
C THR A 241 -21.61 -11.61 -12.56
N LYS A 242 -20.79 -10.56 -12.41
CA LYS A 242 -20.77 -9.37 -13.27
C LYS A 242 -19.55 -9.42 -14.19
N ALA A 243 -19.51 -10.41 -15.06
CA ALA A 243 -18.43 -10.64 -16.03
C ALA A 243 -18.42 -9.59 -17.15
N VAL A 244 -18.03 -8.35 -16.87
CA VAL A 244 -17.75 -7.35 -17.92
C VAL A 244 -16.44 -6.63 -17.65
N LYS A 245 -15.44 -6.92 -18.50
CA LYS A 245 -14.22 -6.17 -18.83
C LYS A 245 -13.96 -4.89 -17.99
N LYS A 246 -12.92 -4.93 -17.13
CA LYS A 246 -11.70 -4.08 -17.18
C LYS A 246 -10.84 -4.25 -15.91
N ASN A 247 -9.80 -5.10 -15.96
CA ASN A 247 -8.76 -5.21 -14.91
C ASN A 247 -8.09 -3.88 -14.54
N THR A 248 -8.06 -2.90 -15.46
CA THR A 248 -7.47 -1.58 -15.19
C THR A 248 -8.38 -0.67 -14.38
N ASN A 249 -9.70 -0.81 -14.46
CA ASN A 249 -10.62 0.00 -13.68
C ASN A 249 -10.76 -0.51 -12.24
N THR A 250 -10.70 -1.82 -12.03
CA THR A 250 -10.78 -2.46 -10.70
C THR A 250 -9.60 -2.04 -9.81
N LEU A 251 -8.37 -2.08 -10.34
CA LEU A 251 -7.17 -1.62 -9.63
C LEU A 251 -7.22 -0.14 -9.29
N LYS A 252 -7.77 0.69 -10.18
CA LYS A 252 -7.94 2.13 -9.92
C LYS A 252 -8.93 2.37 -8.80
N GLN A 253 -10.09 1.73 -8.82
CA GLN A 253 -11.10 1.83 -7.76
C GLN A 253 -10.53 1.39 -6.40
N LEU A 254 -9.75 0.31 -6.40
CA LEU A 254 -9.12 -0.20 -5.20
C LEU A 254 -8.04 0.76 -4.66
N SER A 255 -7.24 1.36 -5.55
CA SER A 255 -6.24 2.37 -5.17
C SER A 255 -6.89 3.64 -4.62
N LEU A 256 -7.99 4.09 -5.24
CA LEU A 256 -8.77 5.25 -4.78
C LEU A 256 -9.41 5.01 -3.43
N TYR A 257 -9.98 3.82 -3.21
CA TYR A 257 -10.49 3.43 -1.90
C TYR A 257 -9.39 3.49 -0.84
N SER A 258 -8.22 2.90 -1.11
CA SER A 258 -7.08 2.95 -0.19
C SER A 258 -6.62 4.38 0.11
N LEU A 259 -6.51 5.23 -0.91
CA LEU A 259 -6.20 6.65 -0.77
C LEU A 259 -7.22 7.39 0.12
N LEU A 260 -8.52 7.20 -0.14
CA LEU A 260 -9.60 7.82 0.62
C LEU A 260 -9.59 7.34 2.07
N TYR A 261 -9.45 6.04 2.28
CA TYR A 261 -9.38 5.43 3.60
C TYR A 261 -8.20 5.99 4.40
N LEU A 262 -7.00 6.01 3.82
CA LEU A 262 -5.79 6.53 4.49
C LEU A 262 -5.87 8.03 4.74
N PHE A 263 -6.51 8.79 3.85
CA PHE A 263 -6.80 10.20 4.07
C PHE A 263 -7.72 10.41 5.28
N LEU A 264 -8.83 9.67 5.37
CA LEU A 264 -9.74 9.75 6.52
C LEU A 264 -9.07 9.29 7.81
N PHE A 265 -8.28 8.22 7.75
CA PHE A 265 -7.48 7.72 8.86
C PHE A 265 -6.50 8.79 9.37
N ALA A 266 -5.82 9.47 8.45
CA ALA A 266 -4.93 10.59 8.76
C ALA A 266 -5.68 11.79 9.35
N CYS A 267 -6.86 12.14 8.83
CA CYS A 267 -7.71 13.17 9.40
C CYS A 267 -8.07 12.84 10.85
N ILE A 268 -8.45 11.59 11.15
CA ILE A 268 -8.76 11.13 12.51
C ILE A 268 -7.54 11.33 13.41
N ILE A 269 -6.37 10.88 13.01
CA ILE A 269 -5.14 11.03 13.81
C ILE A 269 -4.82 12.52 14.04
N SER A 270 -5.05 13.37 13.05
CA SER A 270 -4.80 14.80 13.16
C SER A 270 -5.69 15.53 14.17
N THR A 271 -6.87 14.98 14.52
CA THR A 271 -7.76 15.60 15.51
C THR A 271 -7.12 15.74 16.89
N ARG A 272 -6.12 14.90 17.20
CA ARG A 272 -5.35 14.98 18.44
C ARG A 272 -4.58 16.30 18.60
N PHE A 273 -4.26 16.99 17.50
CA PHE A 273 -3.65 18.33 17.54
C PHE A 273 -4.57 19.42 18.09
N PHE A 274 -5.89 19.22 18.05
CA PHE A 274 -6.88 20.26 18.38
C PHE A 274 -7.55 20.05 19.74
N ILE A 275 -7.30 18.92 20.40
CA ILE A 275 -7.96 18.53 21.66
C ILE A 275 -7.03 18.74 22.87
N HIS A 276 -5.77 19.14 22.65
CA HIS A 276 -4.82 19.60 23.66
C HIS A 276 -4.47 21.07 23.42
#